data_AF-A0A2T4WLC5-F1
#
_entry.id   AF-A0A2T4WLC5-F1
#
_cell.length_a   1.000
_cell.length_b   1.000
_cell.length_c   1.000
_cell.angle_alpha   90.00
_cell.angle_beta   90.00
_cell.angle_gamma   90.00
#
_symmetry.space_group_name_H-M   'P 1'
#
loop_
_entity.id
_entity.type
_entity.pdbx_description
1 polymer ?
#
loop_
_entity_poly.entity_id
_entity_poly.type
_entity_poly.pdbx_seq_one_letter_code
_entity_poly.pdbx_strand_id
1 'polypeptide(L)' 'EDFESYFENARKYKELMPSVVGMPAMDAIALLENLQVNIKVKLNGNGTIKKQSVVKHQKLEANQTIVLDAS' A
#
# COMPACT_ATOMS: atom_id res chain seq x y z
N GLU A 1 -11.71 -27.16 -3.89
CA GLU A 1 -10.38 -26.79 -3.35
C GLU A 1 -9.80 -25.53 -4.01
N ASP A 2 -10.14 -25.22 -5.27
CA ASP A 2 -9.64 -23.98 -5.89
C ASP A 2 -10.09 -22.68 -5.19
N PHE A 3 -11.34 -22.62 -4.71
CA PHE A 3 -11.92 -21.40 -4.12
C PHE A 3 -11.18 -20.95 -2.84
N GLU A 4 -10.77 -21.89 -1.98
CA GLU A 4 -9.98 -21.58 -0.77
C GLU A 4 -8.60 -21.04 -1.12
N SER A 5 -7.93 -21.59 -2.14
CA SER A 5 -6.63 -21.09 -2.59
C SER A 5 -6.72 -19.66 -3.16
N TYR A 6 -7.79 -19.33 -3.90
CA TYR A 6 -8.04 -17.98 -4.40
C TYR A 6 -8.26 -16.99 -3.25
N PHE A 7 -9.00 -17.39 -2.21
CA PHE A 7 -9.23 -16.56 -1.03
C PHE A 7 -7.97 -16.35 -0.18
N GLU A 8 -7.19 -17.40 0.04
CA GLU A 8 -5.89 -17.35 0.73
C GLU A 8 -4.91 -16.42 0.00
N ASN A 9 -4.82 -16.55 -1.33
CA ASN A 9 -3.96 -15.69 -2.14
C ASN A 9 -4.46 -14.24 -2.13
N ALA A 10 -5.77 -14.00 -2.26
CA ALA A 10 -6.35 -12.66 -2.18
C ALA A 10 -6.14 -12.00 -0.81
N ARG A 11 -6.12 -12.76 0.29
CA ARG A 11 -5.75 -12.26 1.62
C ARG A 11 -4.26 -11.89 1.67
N LYS A 12 -3.38 -12.73 1.14
CA LYS A 12 -1.94 -12.45 1.08
C LYS A 12 -1.66 -11.14 0.34
N TYR A 13 -2.30 -10.88 -0.80
CA TYR A 13 -2.10 -9.62 -1.53
C TYR A 13 -2.59 -8.36 -0.80
N LYS A 14 -3.54 -8.49 0.14
CA LYS A 14 -4.03 -7.36 0.96
C LYS A 14 -3.09 -6.97 2.10
N GLU A 15 -2.08 -7.79 2.39
CA GLU A 15 -1.02 -7.50 3.37
C GLU A 15 0.30 -7.08 2.72
N LEU A 16 0.37 -7.08 1.38
CA LEU A 16 1.57 -6.69 0.65
C LEU A 16 1.50 -5.23 0.22
N MET A 17 2.64 -4.55 0.27
CA MET A 17 2.76 -3.17 -0.19
C MET A 17 2.48 -3.09 -1.71
N PRO A 18 1.47 -2.33 -2.16
CA PRO A 18 1.27 -2.07 -3.58
C PRO A 18 2.33 -1.11 -4.14
N SER A 19 2.45 -1.06 -5.46
CA SER A 19 3.25 -0.03 -6.14
C SER A 19 2.41 1.23 -6.28
N VAL A 20 2.79 2.30 -5.59
CA VAL A 20 2.09 3.60 -5.62
C VAL A 20 2.84 4.69 -6.37
N VAL A 21 4.08 4.44 -6.80
CA VAL A 21 4.85 5.35 -7.64
C VAL A 21 4.13 5.59 -8.98
N GLY A 22 3.95 6.86 -9.34
CA GLY A 22 3.23 7.29 -10.53
C GLY A 22 1.75 7.57 -10.31
N MET A 23 1.18 7.22 -9.15
CA MET A 23 -0.23 7.53 -8.85
C MET A 23 -0.39 8.96 -8.30
N PRO A 24 -1.58 9.57 -8.49
CA PRO A 24 -1.97 10.75 -7.72
C PRO A 24 -1.91 10.44 -6.22
N ALA A 25 -1.40 11.39 -5.43
CA ALA A 25 -1.21 11.19 -4.00
C ALA A 25 -2.51 10.84 -3.27
N MET A 26 -3.63 11.43 -3.71
CA MET A 26 -4.95 11.14 -3.17
C MET A 26 -5.36 9.68 -3.42
N ASP A 27 -5.20 9.19 -4.65
CA ASP A 27 -5.51 7.80 -5.02
C ASP A 27 -4.60 6.80 -4.29
N ALA A 28 -3.32 7.14 -4.16
CA ALA A 28 -2.36 6.34 -3.42
C ALA A 28 -2.73 6.21 -1.94
N ILE A 29 -3.15 7.30 -1.29
CA ILE A 29 -3.61 7.27 0.11
C ILE A 29 -4.87 6.41 0.23
N ALA A 30 -5.87 6.63 -0.63
CA ALA A 30 -7.12 5.87 -0.60
C ALA A 30 -6.88 4.35 -0.78
N LEU A 31 -5.96 3.96 -1.66
CA LEU A 31 -5.58 2.56 -1.83
C LEU A 31 -4.97 1.98 -0.54
N LEU A 32 -4.07 2.72 0.10
CA LEU A 32 -3.38 2.28 1.32
C LEU A 32 -4.33 2.21 2.54
N GLU A 33 -5.30 3.12 2.63
CA GLU A 33 -6.32 3.11 3.69
C GLU A 33 -7.29 1.91 3.59
N ASN A 34 -7.48 1.36 2.39
CA ASN A 34 -8.34 0.19 2.17
C ASN A 34 -7.64 -1.16 2.41
N LEU A 35 -6.39 -1.16 2.86
CA LEU A 35 -5.67 -2.40 3.19
C LEU A 35 -6.23 -3.05 4.45
N GLN A 36 -6.12 -4.38 4.54
CA GLN A 36 -6.54 -5.14 5.73
C GLN A 36 -5.52 -5.07 6.88
N VAL A 37 -4.45 -4.31 6.70
CA VAL A 37 -3.40 -4.09 7.69
C VAL A 37 -3.50 -2.66 8.21
N ASN A 38 -3.58 -2.50 9.53
CA ASN A 38 -3.55 -1.19 10.16
C ASN A 38 -2.19 -0.55 9.94
N ILE A 39 -2.09 0.47 9.08
CA ILE A 39 -0.87 1.21 8.79
C ILE A 39 -1.08 2.71 9.02
N LYS A 40 0.01 3.45 9.10
CA LYS A 40 0.00 4.92 9.12
C LYS A 40 0.62 5.43 7.84
N VAL A 41 -0.02 6.39 7.18
CA VAL A 41 0.52 7.01 5.96
C VAL A 41 0.97 8.43 6.26
N LYS A 42 2.20 8.76 5.87
CA LYS A 42 2.74 10.11 5.89
C LYS A 42 3.04 10.55 4.47
N LEU A 43 2.36 11.58 4.00
CA LEU A 43 2.60 12.17 2.69
C LEU A 43 3.49 13.42 2.82
N ASN A 44 4.57 13.47 2.05
CA ASN A 44 5.39 14.66 1.87
C ASN A 44 5.12 15.22 0.46
N GLY A 45 4.60 16.45 0.37
CA GLY A 45 4.27 17.10 -0.90
C GLY A 45 2.84 16.85 -1.36
N ASN A 46 2.55 17.22 -2.61
CA ASN A 46 1.26 17.03 -3.28
C ASN A 46 1.50 16.58 -4.73
N GLY A 47 0.46 16.21 -5.46
CA GLY A 47 0.60 15.79 -6.86
C GLY A 47 0.86 14.30 -7.03
N THR A 48 1.88 13.93 -7.81
CA THR A 48 2.14 12.53 -8.20
C THR A 48 3.20 11.90 -7.31
N ILE A 49 2.95 10.69 -6.80
CA ILE A 49 3.92 9.94 -5.99
C ILE A 49 5.16 9.64 -6.82
N LYS A 50 6.32 10.06 -6.30
CA LYS A 50 7.63 9.76 -6.88
C LYS A 50 8.35 8.65 -6.13
N LYS A 51 8.11 8.52 -4.82
CA LYS A 51 8.76 7.52 -3.96
C LYS A 51 7.82 6.99 -2.89
N GLN A 52 8.06 5.75 -2.49
CA GLN A 52 7.41 5.07 -1.36
C GLN A 52 8.50 4.45 -0.47
N SER A 53 8.34 4.53 0.86
CA SER A 53 9.34 4.04 1.81
C SER A 53 9.43 2.52 1.92
N VAL A 54 8.36 1.82 1.54
CA VAL A 54 8.26 0.35 1.57
C VAL A 54 8.21 -0.14 0.13
N VAL A 55 9.02 -1.13 -0.23
CA VAL A 55 9.10 -1.63 -1.61
C VAL A 55 7.85 -2.44 -1.95
N LYS A 56 7.41 -2.39 -3.22
CA LYS A 56 6.28 -3.21 -3.69
C LYS A 56 6.48 -4.70 -3.38
N HIS A 57 5.40 -5.40 -3.06
CA HIS A 57 5.37 -6.82 -2.65
C HIS A 57 6.09 -7.14 -1.32
N GLN A 58 6.55 -6.13 -0.58
CA GLN A 58 7.01 -6.34 0.78
C GLN A 58 5.80 -6.51 1.72
N LYS A 59 5.88 -7.47 2.64
CA LYS A 59 4.84 -7.66 3.66
C LYS A 59 4.79 -6.46 4.60
N LEU A 60 3.58 -5.94 4.84
CA LEU A 60 3.33 -4.84 5.77
C LEU A 60 3.14 -5.36 7.19
N GLU A 61 3.61 -4.58 8.16
CA GLU A 61 3.43 -4.85 9.58
C GLU A 61 2.35 -3.93 10.17
N ALA A 62 1.65 -4.43 11.19
CA ALA A 62 0.67 -3.62 11.89
C ALA A 62 1.34 -2.41 12.58
N ASN A 63 0.71 -1.25 12.49
CA ASN A 63 1.19 0.06 12.96
C ASN A 63 2.47 0.59 12.25
N GLN A 64 2.89 -0.05 11.16
CA GLN A 64 3.99 0.45 10.34
C GLN A 64 3.65 1.81 9.73
N THR A 65 4.63 2.71 9.68
CA THR A 65 4.50 4.01 9.02
C THR A 65 5.07 3.95 7.62
N ILE A 66 4.24 4.22 6.62
CA ILE A 66 4.61 4.31 5.21
C ILE A 66 4.75 5.80 4.86
N VAL A 67 5.93 6.17 4.37
CA VAL A 67 6.21 7.54 3.91
C VAL A 67 6.15 7.57 2.39
N LEU A 68 5.37 8.49 1.85
CA LEU A 68 5.24 8.75 0.43
C LEU A 68 5.77 10.15 0.11
N ASP A 69 6.58 10.28 -0.93
CA ASP A 69 7.02 11.57 -1.44
C ASP A 69 6.35 11.86 -2.78
N ALA A 70 5.69 13.01 -2.88
CA ALA A 70 4.99 13.51 -4.05
C ALA A 70 5.58 14.85 -4.54
N SER A 71 5.41 15.12 -5.83
CA SER A 71 5.82 16.36 -6.50
C SER A 71 4.70 16.93 -7.35
#